data_AF-A0A2E7EFG7-F1
#
_entry.id   AF-A0A2E7EFG7-F1
#
_cell.length_a   1.000
_cell.length_b   1.000
_cell.length_c   1.000
_cell.angle_alpha   90.00
_cell.angle_beta   90.00
_cell.angle_gamma   90.00
#
_symmetry.space_group_name_H-M   'P 1'
#
loop_
_entity.id
_entity.type
_entity.pdbx_description
1 polymer ?
#
loop_
_entity_poly.entity_id
_entity_poly.type
_entity_poly.pdbx_seq_one_letter_code
_entity_poly.pdbx_strand_id
1 'polypeptide(L)'
;MAWKPLPSREAFTFWKTFLARPPAPPPDLEPFSPDLRGLASLKEQHAEHRNQQACNSCHRKIDPLGFALESFDPIGRWRDHYPKVDKQNRQHPQIDTAAILANGREVKDLLEYKAMLVEREPQIVKCLTEKMLMYATGRLLGSDDRGEVNQICLEL
;
A
#
# COMPACT_ATOMS: atom_id res chain seq x y z
N MET A 1 9.72 5.91 -22.43
CA MET A 1 9.33 6.60 -21.17
C MET A 1 9.44 5.58 -20.05
N ALA A 2 10.44 5.71 -19.18
CA ALA A 2 10.67 4.75 -18.10
C ALA A 2 9.57 4.88 -17.04
N TRP A 3 8.84 3.79 -16.81
CA TRP A 3 7.85 3.67 -15.75
C TRP A 3 8.60 3.74 -14.40
N LYS A 4 8.65 4.92 -13.77
CA LYS A 4 9.13 5.01 -12.38
C LYS A 4 8.12 4.27 -11.50
N PRO A 5 8.53 3.31 -10.67
CA PRO A 5 7.61 2.67 -9.75
C PRO A 5 7.02 3.74 -8.83
N LEU A 6 5.71 3.93 -8.89
CA LEU A 6 4.98 4.77 -7.95
C LEU A 6 4.89 4.03 -6.59
N PRO A 7 5.00 4.73 -5.45
CA PRO A 7 4.88 4.14 -4.11
C PRO A 7 3.54 3.43 -3.84
N SER A 8 2.50 3.64 -4.67
CA SER A 8 1.30 2.80 -4.69
C SER A 8 1.62 1.32 -4.89
N ARG A 9 2.72 0.99 -5.58
CA ARG A 9 3.23 -0.38 -5.71
C ARG A 9 3.78 -0.92 -4.39
N GLU A 10 4.37 -0.09 -3.55
CA GLU A 10 4.91 -0.50 -2.24
C GLU A 10 3.79 -0.74 -1.24
N ALA A 11 2.80 0.16 -1.19
CA ALA A 11 1.56 -0.03 -0.44
C ALA A 11 0.82 -1.31 -0.87
N PHE A 12 0.70 -1.51 -2.18
CA PHE A 12 0.10 -2.70 -2.77
C PHE A 12 0.92 -3.97 -2.46
N THR A 13 2.26 -3.88 -2.50
CA THR A 13 3.16 -5.00 -2.19
C THR A 13 3.11 -5.35 -0.71
N PHE A 14 3.10 -4.36 0.17
CA PHE A 14 2.94 -4.54 1.61
C PHE A 14 1.58 -5.17 1.92
N TRP A 15 0.50 -4.61 1.36
CA TRP A 15 -0.84 -5.19 1.48
C TRP A 15 -0.86 -6.66 1.03
N LYS A 16 -0.35 -6.92 -0.18
CA LYS A 16 -0.29 -8.25 -0.81
C LYS A 16 0.53 -9.25 -0.01
N THR A 17 1.57 -8.78 0.67
CA THR A 17 2.51 -9.62 1.40
C THR A 17 2.05 -9.88 2.83
N PHE A 18 1.51 -8.87 3.52
CA PHE A 18 1.32 -8.93 4.97
C PHE A 18 -0.12 -8.82 5.45
N LEU A 19 -1.07 -8.33 4.64
CA LEU A 19 -2.43 -8.06 5.12
C LEU A 19 -3.48 -8.98 4.51
N ALA A 20 -3.52 -9.05 3.18
CA ALA A 20 -4.46 -9.90 2.46
C ALA A 20 -4.08 -9.93 0.98
N ARG A 21 -4.69 -10.82 0.21
CA ARG A 21 -4.72 -10.64 -1.25
C ARG A 21 -5.45 -9.30 -1.54
N PRO A 22 -4.80 -8.31 -2.18
CA PRO A 22 -5.50 -7.09 -2.56
C PRO A 22 -6.63 -7.44 -3.53
N PRO A 23 -7.73 -6.66 -3.55
CA PRO A 23 -8.79 -6.88 -4.53
C PRO A 23 -8.20 -6.86 -5.94
N ALA A 24 -8.67 -7.77 -6.80
CA ALA A 24 -8.30 -7.72 -8.21
C ALA A 24 -8.74 -6.38 -8.81
N PRO A 25 -7.96 -5.80 -9.74
CA PRO A 25 -8.43 -4.63 -10.46
C PRO A 25 -9.75 -4.94 -11.16
N PRO A 26 -10.67 -3.98 -11.29
CA PRO A 26 -11.93 -4.18 -12.00
C PRO A 26 -11.66 -4.64 -13.45
N PRO A 27 -12.36 -5.66 -13.95
CA PRO A 27 -12.05 -6.29 -15.25
C PRO A 27 -12.31 -5.39 -16.47
N ASP A 28 -13.17 -4.38 -16.35
CA ASP A 28 -13.65 -3.55 -17.47
C ASP A 28 -13.24 -2.06 -17.38
N LEU A 29 -12.11 -1.76 -16.75
CA LEU A 29 -11.57 -0.39 -16.72
C LEU A 29 -10.33 -0.28 -17.60
N GLU A 30 -10.42 0.55 -18.64
CA GLU A 30 -9.23 0.94 -19.40
C GLU A 30 -8.27 1.73 -18.49
N PRO A 31 -6.99 1.33 -18.38
CA PRO A 31 -6.01 2.10 -17.62
C PRO A 31 -5.87 3.49 -18.22
N PHE A 32 -6.09 4.52 -17.41
CA PHE A 32 -5.81 5.90 -17.79
C PHE A 32 -4.65 6.46 -16.97
N SER A 33 -3.87 7.34 -17.58
CA SER A 33 -2.78 8.06 -16.90
C SER A 33 -3.11 9.55 -16.96
N PRO A 34 -3.55 10.16 -15.84
CA PRO A 34 -3.76 11.60 -15.81
C PRO A 34 -2.45 12.35 -16.05
N ASP A 35 -2.55 13.60 -16.46
CA ASP A 35 -1.39 14.48 -16.50
C ASP A 35 -0.97 14.86 -15.08
N LEU A 36 0.17 14.33 -14.63
CA LEU A 36 0.71 14.56 -13.30
C LEU A 36 1.75 15.68 -13.27
N ARG A 37 1.95 16.42 -14.37
CA ARG A 37 2.95 17.50 -14.44
C ARG A 37 2.63 18.59 -13.42
N GLY A 38 3.65 18.99 -12.66
CA GLY A 38 3.53 20.03 -11.64
C GLY A 38 3.01 19.55 -10.28
N LEU A 39 2.53 18.30 -10.17
CA LEU A 39 2.12 17.72 -8.89
C LEU A 39 3.35 17.26 -8.11
N ALA A 40 3.48 17.76 -6.89
CA ALA A 40 4.71 17.67 -6.12
C ALA A 40 4.69 16.50 -5.13
N SER A 41 3.50 16.12 -4.65
CA SER A 41 3.29 15.06 -3.67
C SER A 41 2.58 13.85 -4.26
N LEU A 42 2.78 12.67 -3.65
CA LEU A 42 2.05 11.46 -4.03
C LEU A 42 0.54 11.61 -3.78
N LYS A 43 0.15 12.29 -2.71
CA LYS A 43 -1.26 12.52 -2.37
C LYS A 43 -1.97 13.32 -3.45
N GLU A 44 -1.34 14.36 -3.99
CA GLU A 44 -1.88 15.11 -5.14
C GLU A 44 -2.00 14.22 -6.37
N GLN A 45 -0.97 13.43 -6.68
CA GLN A 45 -1.01 12.52 -7.83
C GLN A 45 -2.11 11.46 -7.71
N HIS A 46 -2.29 10.89 -6.52
CA HIS A 46 -3.38 9.96 -6.23
C HIS A 46 -4.74 10.65 -6.23
N ALA A 47 -4.84 11.89 -5.76
CA ALA A 47 -6.06 12.70 -5.81
C ALA A 47 -6.52 12.94 -7.25
N GLU A 48 -5.58 13.22 -8.15
CA GLU A 48 -5.88 13.36 -9.57
C GLU A 48 -6.30 12.01 -10.19
N HIS A 49 -5.59 10.93 -9.88
CA HIS A 49 -5.92 9.59 -10.37
C HIS A 49 -7.30 9.09 -9.89
N ARG A 50 -7.66 9.38 -8.63
CA ARG A 50 -8.97 9.01 -8.05
C ARG A 50 -10.11 9.94 -8.42
N ASN A 51 -9.87 10.98 -9.21
CA ASN A 51 -10.94 11.91 -9.61
C ASN A 51 -12.04 11.18 -10.41
N GLN A 52 -11.71 10.03 -11.01
CA GLN A 52 -12.70 9.13 -11.61
C GLN A 52 -13.40 8.26 -10.55
N GLN A 53 -14.73 8.28 -10.55
CA GLN A 53 -15.56 7.52 -9.62
C GLN A 53 -15.24 6.01 -9.61
N ALA A 54 -14.96 5.44 -10.79
CA ALA A 54 -14.59 4.04 -10.95
C ALA A 54 -13.32 3.68 -10.16
N CYS A 55 -12.27 4.49 -10.28
CA CYS A 55 -10.99 4.28 -9.60
C CYS A 55 -11.10 4.52 -8.08
N ASN A 56 -11.83 5.56 -7.68
CA ASN A 56 -12.01 5.95 -6.28
C ASN A 56 -12.65 4.84 -5.42
N SER A 57 -13.51 4.01 -6.03
CA SER A 57 -14.26 2.94 -5.34
C SER A 57 -13.36 1.96 -4.57
N CYS A 58 -12.23 1.57 -5.18
CA CYS A 58 -11.20 0.70 -4.60
C CYS A 58 -10.06 1.49 -3.96
N HIS A 59 -9.56 2.53 -4.62
CA HIS A 59 -8.38 3.28 -4.15
C HIS A 59 -8.57 3.94 -2.78
N ARG A 60 -9.80 4.37 -2.45
CA ARG A 60 -10.13 4.86 -1.09
C ARG A 60 -9.84 3.86 0.03
N LYS A 61 -9.74 2.57 -0.28
CA LYS A 61 -9.43 1.50 0.69
C LYS A 61 -7.95 1.14 0.72
N ILE A 62 -7.24 1.33 -0.38
CA ILE A 62 -5.88 0.82 -0.60
C ILE A 62 -4.85 1.91 -0.30
N ASP A 63 -5.01 3.09 -0.91
CA ASP A 63 -4.02 4.18 -0.87
C ASP A 63 -3.70 4.69 0.55
N PRO A 64 -4.68 4.82 1.47
CA PRO A 64 -4.40 5.31 2.82
C PRO A 64 -3.32 4.53 3.57
N LEU A 65 -3.22 3.20 3.39
CA LEU A 65 -2.17 2.42 4.04
C LEU A 65 -0.77 2.70 3.45
N GLY A 66 -0.72 3.14 2.20
CA GLY A 66 0.52 3.51 1.52
C GLY A 66 1.12 4.81 2.00
N PHE A 67 0.29 5.79 2.37
CA PHE A 67 0.77 7.10 2.78
C PHE A 67 1.61 7.04 4.06
N ALA A 68 1.28 6.15 4.99
CA ALA A 68 2.09 5.94 6.20
C ALA A 68 3.52 5.43 5.90
N LEU A 69 3.72 4.80 4.73
CA LEU A 69 5.01 4.28 4.27
C LEU A 69 5.72 5.22 3.30
N GLU A 70 5.11 6.35 2.94
CA GLU A 70 5.63 7.25 1.91
C GLU A 70 6.96 7.92 2.28
N SER A 71 7.31 7.93 3.57
CA SER A 71 8.64 8.36 4.04
C SER A 71 9.76 7.40 3.66
N PHE A 72 9.47 6.22 3.10
CA PHE A 72 10.49 5.36 2.53
C PHE A 72 10.66 5.64 1.03
N ASP A 73 11.90 5.60 0.55
CA ASP A 73 12.19 5.55 -0.88
C ASP A 73 12.14 4.09 -1.38
N PRO A 74 12.23 3.85 -2.71
CA PRO A 74 12.14 2.49 -3.27
C PRO A 74 13.23 1.50 -2.83
N ILE A 75 14.28 1.96 -2.15
CA ILE A 75 15.32 1.11 -1.56
C ILE A 75 15.26 1.08 -0.02
N GLY A 76 14.21 1.65 0.57
CA GLY A 76 13.93 1.63 2.00
C GLY A 76 14.63 2.70 2.82
N ARG A 77 15.20 3.75 2.22
CA ARG A 77 15.78 4.88 2.98
C ARG A 77 14.69 5.83 3.44
N TRP A 78 14.83 6.32 4.65
CA TRP A 78 13.94 7.35 5.20
C TRP A 78 14.15 8.71 4.54
N ARG A 79 13.05 9.42 4.30
CA ARG A 79 13.00 10.79 3.77
C ARG A 79 11.85 11.57 4.42
N ASP A 80 12.10 12.84 4.67
CA ASP A 80 11.09 13.79 5.16
C ASP A 80 10.53 14.69 4.05
N HIS A 81 11.20 14.71 2.88
CA HIS A 81 10.84 15.57 1.76
C HIS A 81 10.93 14.84 0.41
N TYR A 82 10.12 15.27 -0.55
CA TYR A 82 10.16 14.83 -1.94
C TYR A 82 11.36 15.42 -2.69
N PRO A 83 11.85 14.73 -3.75
CA PRO A 83 12.75 15.35 -4.72
C PRO A 83 12.11 16.59 -5.37
N LYS A 84 12.93 17.56 -5.78
CA LYS A 84 12.42 18.73 -6.51
C LYS A 84 11.81 18.30 -7.83
N VAL A 85 10.54 18.67 -8.03
CA VAL A 85 9.82 18.47 -9.30
C VAL A 85 10.01 19.67 -10.22
N ASP A 86 10.14 20.87 -9.67
CA ASP A 86 10.42 22.11 -10.40
C ASP A 86 11.78 22.69 -9.98
N LYS A 87 12.57 23.12 -10.98
CA LYS A 87 13.85 23.80 -10.76
C LYS A 87 13.67 25.22 -10.22
N GLN A 88 12.50 25.82 -10.40
CA GLN A 88 12.19 27.19 -9.97
C GLN A 88 11.86 27.24 -8.47
N ASN A 89 11.31 26.16 -7.92
CA ASN A 89 10.97 26.10 -6.50
C ASN A 89 12.20 25.75 -5.65
N ARG A 90 12.51 26.60 -4.66
CA ARG A 90 13.71 26.44 -3.84
C ARG A 90 13.54 25.39 -2.73
N GLN A 91 12.30 25.15 -2.29
CA GLN A 91 12.00 24.23 -1.20
C GLN A 91 11.59 22.85 -1.73
N HIS A 92 11.99 21.81 -1.01
CA HIS A 92 11.51 20.45 -1.24
C HIS A 92 10.13 20.31 -0.60
N PRO A 93 9.12 19.73 -1.27
CA PRO A 93 7.82 19.47 -0.66
C PRO A 93 7.98 18.49 0.50
N GLN A 94 7.39 18.79 1.66
CA GLN A 94 7.38 17.86 2.79
C GLN A 94 6.51 16.64 2.48
N ILE A 95 6.90 15.48 2.99
CA ILE A 95 6.11 14.26 2.91
C ILE A 95 5.06 14.28 4.01
N ASP A 96 3.79 14.16 3.62
CA ASP A 96 2.66 14.02 4.52
C ASP A 96 2.23 12.55 4.57
N THR A 97 2.55 11.88 5.67
CA THR A 97 2.26 10.46 5.90
C THR A 97 0.88 10.18 6.49
N ALA A 98 0.14 11.21 6.91
CA ALA A 98 -1.13 11.04 7.58
C ALA A 98 -2.20 10.46 6.65
N ALA A 99 -3.12 9.65 7.18
CA ALA A 99 -4.15 9.02 6.38
C ALA A 99 -5.43 8.76 7.18
N ILE A 100 -6.57 8.79 6.49
CA ILE A 100 -7.85 8.34 7.01
C ILE A 100 -8.19 7.04 6.31
N LEU A 101 -8.34 5.97 7.08
CA LEU A 101 -8.64 4.64 6.58
C LEU A 101 -10.12 4.52 6.19
N ALA A 102 -10.45 3.48 5.42
CA ALA A 102 -11.83 3.23 4.98
C ALA A 102 -12.83 2.98 6.13
N ASN A 103 -12.34 2.63 7.33
CA ASN A 103 -13.16 2.49 8.54
C ASN A 103 -13.25 3.79 9.37
N GLY A 104 -12.71 4.91 8.87
CA GLY A 104 -12.69 6.20 9.55
C GLY A 104 -11.56 6.38 10.57
N ARG A 105 -10.73 5.37 10.82
CA ARG A 105 -9.57 5.51 11.69
C ARG A 105 -8.54 6.45 11.07
N GLU A 106 -8.06 7.41 11.85
CA GLU A 106 -6.93 8.25 11.50
C GLU A 106 -5.61 7.55 11.86
N VAL A 107 -4.62 7.71 10.99
CA VAL A 107 -3.24 7.26 11.18
C VAL A 107 -2.35 8.43 10.83
N LYS A 108 -1.69 9.04 11.80
CA LYS A 108 -0.91 10.27 11.59
C LYS A 108 0.47 10.00 10.99
N ASP A 109 1.07 8.87 11.32
CA ASP A 109 2.45 8.55 10.94
C ASP A 109 2.71 7.03 10.95
N LEU A 110 3.98 6.66 10.73
CA LEU A 110 4.43 5.27 10.75
C LEU A 110 4.26 4.58 12.12
N LEU A 111 4.35 5.32 13.23
CA LEU A 111 4.23 4.74 14.57
C LEU A 111 2.78 4.35 14.84
N GLU A 112 1.83 5.24 14.56
CA GLU A 112 0.41 4.92 14.64
C GLU A 112 0.01 3.81 13.65
N TYR A 113 0.64 3.78 12.47
CA TYR A 113 0.44 2.71 11.49
C TYR A 113 0.89 1.36 12.04
N LYS A 114 2.09 1.29 12.65
CA LYS A 114 2.59 0.07 13.31
C LYS A 114 1.67 -0.37 14.45
N ALA A 115 1.23 0.55 15.30
CA ALA A 115 0.30 0.23 16.39
C ALA A 115 -1.01 -0.37 15.84
N MET A 116 -1.56 0.20 14.77
CA MET A 116 -2.74 -0.33 14.09
C MET A 116 -2.50 -1.73 13.49
N LEU A 117 -1.30 -2.00 12.95
CA LEU A 117 -0.96 -3.32 12.41
C LEU A 117 -0.90 -4.38 13.52
N VAL A 118 -0.36 -4.04 14.69
CA VAL A 118 -0.28 -4.96 15.83
C VAL A 118 -1.68 -5.42 16.28
N GLU A 119 -2.68 -4.55 16.25
CA GLU A 119 -4.08 -4.94 16.53
C GLU A 119 -4.64 -5.99 15.54
N ARG A 120 -3.98 -6.16 14.40
CA ARG A 120 -4.34 -7.12 13.34
C ARG A 120 -3.31 -8.25 13.22
N GLU A 121 -2.54 -8.49 14.27
CA GLU A 121 -1.52 -9.53 14.32
C GLU A 121 -2.04 -10.90 13.86
N PRO A 122 -3.22 -11.41 14.28
CA PRO A 122 -3.70 -12.71 13.81
C PRO A 122 -3.88 -12.78 12.29
N GLN A 123 -4.33 -11.69 11.66
CA GLN A 123 -4.47 -11.63 10.20
C GLN A 123 -3.11 -11.56 9.51
N ILE A 124 -2.14 -10.83 10.10
CA ILE A 124 -0.78 -10.71 9.56
C ILE A 124 -0.06 -12.05 9.64
N VAL A 125 -0.10 -12.71 10.80
CA VAL A 125 0.48 -14.04 11.03
C VAL A 125 -0.10 -15.03 10.03
N LYS A 126 -1.43 -15.08 9.89
CA LYS A 126 -2.08 -15.95 8.91
C LYS A 126 -1.64 -15.66 7.47
N CYS A 127 -1.61 -14.38 7.08
CA CYS A 127 -1.21 -14.02 5.72
C CYS A 127 0.24 -14.44 5.46
N LEU A 128 1.15 -14.18 6.39
CA LEU A 128 2.55 -14.54 6.28
C LEU A 128 2.74 -16.06 6.21
N THR A 129 2.05 -16.82 7.07
CA THR A 129 2.05 -18.29 7.05
C THR A 129 1.61 -18.83 5.69
N GLU A 130 0.50 -18.33 5.15
CA GLU A 130 0.01 -18.73 3.83
C GLU A 130 1.06 -18.43 2.73
N LYS A 131 1.70 -17.26 2.75
CA LYS A 131 2.74 -16.91 1.77
C LYS A 131 3.98 -17.78 1.88
N MET A 132 4.44 -18.05 3.11
CA MET A 132 5.61 -18.88 3.35
C MET A 132 5.36 -20.32 2.90
N LEU A 133 4.18 -20.87 3.18
CA LEU A 133 3.80 -22.20 2.71
C LEU A 133 3.70 -22.27 1.18
N MET A 134 3.10 -21.27 0.53
CA MET A 134 3.07 -21.19 -0.93
C MET A 134 4.48 -21.14 -1.54
N TYR A 135 5.38 -20.36 -0.94
CA TYR A 135 6.77 -20.26 -1.37
C TYR A 135 7.51 -21.58 -1.19
N ALA A 136 7.41 -22.20 -0.01
CA ALA A 136 8.10 -23.43 0.33
C ALA A 136 7.63 -24.64 -0.50
N THR A 137 6.33 -24.69 -0.82
CA THR A 137 5.73 -25.83 -1.55
C THR A 137 5.65 -25.60 -3.06
N GLY A 138 5.85 -24.37 -3.54
CA GLY A 138 5.73 -24.02 -4.96
C GLY A 138 4.31 -24.11 -5.53
N ARG A 139 3.27 -24.22 -4.69
CA ARG A 139 1.87 -24.32 -5.13
C ARG A 139 0.96 -23.29 -4.46
N LEU A 140 -0.22 -23.08 -5.04
CA LEU A 140 -1.29 -22.36 -4.37
C LEU A 140 -1.90 -23.21 -3.26
N LEU A 141 -2.33 -22.56 -2.18
CA LEU A 141 -3.10 -23.21 -1.11
C LEU A 141 -4.57 -23.34 -1.52
N GLY A 142 -5.16 -24.49 -1.21
CA GLY A 142 -6.57 -24.81 -1.39
C GLY A 142 -7.36 -24.76 -0.08
N SER A 143 -8.59 -25.24 -0.12
CA SER A 143 -9.44 -25.41 1.08
C SER A 143 -8.82 -26.37 2.09
N ASP A 144 -8.11 -27.38 1.60
CA ASP A 144 -7.62 -28.51 2.41
C ASP A 144 -6.43 -28.09 3.29
N ASP A 145 -5.72 -27.03 2.90
CA ASP A 145 -4.60 -26.45 3.66
C ASP A 145 -5.07 -25.64 4.88
N ARG A 146 -6.36 -25.31 4.98
CA ARG A 146 -6.86 -24.41 6.03
C ARG A 146 -6.64 -24.95 7.44
N GLY A 147 -6.74 -26.27 7.62
CA GLY A 147 -6.48 -26.91 8.91
C GLY A 147 -5.04 -26.69 9.36
N GLU A 148 -4.09 -26.99 8.47
CA GLU A 148 -2.66 -26.85 8.72
C GLU A 148 -2.26 -25.38 8.96
N VAL A 149 -2.75 -24.46 8.13
CA VAL A 149 -2.51 -23.01 8.30
C VAL A 149 -3.00 -22.55 9.67
N ASN A 150 -4.21 -22.93 10.06
CA ASN A 150 -4.76 -22.52 11.36
C ASN A 150 -3.95 -23.11 12.51
N GLN A 151 -3.50 -24.36 12.41
CA GLN A 151 -2.67 -25.01 13.42
C GLN A 151 -1.35 -24.26 13.61
N ILE A 152 -0.62 -23.97 12.52
CA ILE A 152 0.63 -23.20 12.58
C ILE A 152 0.40 -21.81 13.21
N CYS A 153 -0.70 -21.14 12.86
CA CYS A 153 -1.01 -19.83 13.43
C CYS A 153 -1.38 -19.86 14.92
N LEU A 154 -1.78 -21.01 15.47
CA LEU A 154 -2.02 -21.16 16.91
C LEU A 154 -0.73 -21.40 17.72
N GLU A 155 0.34 -21.81 17.03
CA GLU A 155 1.65 -22.09 17.64
C GLU A 155 2.60 -20.87 17.63
N LEU A 156 2.20 -19.78 16.96
CA LEU A 156 2.90 -18.50 16.87
C LEU A 156 2.28 -17.48 17.85
#